data_AF-A0A1I0QPC6-F1
#
_entry.id   AF-A0A1I0QPC6-F1
#
_cell.length_a   1.000
_cell.length_b   1.000
_cell.length_c   1.000
_cell.angle_alpha   90.00
_cell.angle_beta   90.00
_cell.angle_gamma   90.00
#
_symmetry.space_group_name_H-M   'P 1'
#
loop_
_entity.id
_entity.type
_entity.pdbx_description
1 polymer ?
#
loop_
_entity_poly.entity_id
_entity_poly.type
_entity_poly.pdbx_seq_one_letter_code
_entity_poly.pdbx_strand_id
1 'polypeptide(L)'
;MKKLFTSGLLIALTCCYTMIIAHPRVNSMFQAPTMNVDGTASSIVSKLDKSLILTDTQKPKLLGIVTGYLKQKIAIQPLQQSNLKAYTTKMNSMQNGLQAKLKPLLTLTQYTEYLGLKPKSFDETNVLSHLYY
;
A
#
# COMPACT_ATOMS: atom_id res chain seq x y z
N MET A 1 41.46 64.06 -31.00
CA MET A 1 41.02 63.89 -29.59
C MET A 1 39.52 64.09 -29.52
N LYS A 2 38.79 63.13 -28.89
CA LYS A 2 37.43 63.25 -28.30
C LYS A 2 36.27 63.39 -29.32
N LYS A 3 35.63 62.27 -29.70
CA LYS A 3 34.44 61.60 -29.09
C LYS A 3 33.12 62.35 -29.35
N LEU A 4 32.15 61.70 -30.01
CA LEU A 4 30.88 61.26 -29.42
C LEU A 4 30.01 60.60 -30.52
N PHE A 5 29.75 59.32 -30.38
CA PHE A 5 28.79 58.55 -31.17
C PHE A 5 27.58 58.20 -30.27
N THR A 6 26.45 57.97 -30.94
CA THR A 6 25.30 57.14 -30.55
C THR A 6 24.30 57.68 -29.52
N SER A 7 23.28 58.33 -30.10
CA SER A 7 21.84 58.15 -29.88
C SER A 7 21.41 56.81 -29.25
N GLY A 8 20.42 56.84 -28.36
CA GLY A 8 19.76 55.62 -27.87
C GLY A 8 19.05 55.78 -26.53
N LEU A 9 18.02 56.63 -26.48
CA LEU A 9 17.03 56.70 -25.42
C LEU A 9 16.33 55.33 -25.27
N LEU A 10 16.54 54.63 -24.15
CA LEU A 10 15.69 53.52 -23.74
C LEU A 10 15.58 53.48 -22.22
N ILE A 11 14.38 53.84 -21.77
CA ILE A 11 13.90 53.90 -20.40
C ILE A 11 13.81 52.46 -19.87
N ALA A 12 14.70 52.08 -18.96
CA ALA A 12 14.59 50.85 -18.19
C ALA A 12 13.97 51.18 -16.82
N LEU A 13 12.64 51.16 -16.75
CA LEU A 13 11.88 51.19 -15.51
C LEU A 13 11.05 49.90 -15.42
N THR A 14 11.70 48.75 -15.30
CA THR A 14 11.04 47.48 -14.98
C THR A 14 10.89 47.37 -13.47
N CYS A 15 9.75 47.90 -13.02
CA CYS A 15 9.25 47.82 -11.66
C CYS A 15 9.07 46.37 -11.23
N CYS A 16 9.53 46.07 -10.02
CA CYS A 16 9.39 44.81 -9.33
C CYS A 16 7.92 44.39 -9.21
N TYR A 17 7.56 43.28 -9.85
CA TYR A 17 6.40 42.48 -9.45
C TYR A 17 6.77 41.01 -9.55
N THR A 18 7.48 40.52 -8.53
CA THR A 18 7.48 39.08 -8.25
C THR A 18 6.08 38.73 -7.75
N MET A 19 5.21 38.31 -8.66
CA MET A 19 3.98 37.62 -8.28
C MET A 19 4.36 36.36 -7.53
N ILE A 20 4.16 36.37 -6.21
CA ILE A 20 4.11 35.18 -5.39
C ILE A 20 2.83 34.45 -5.82
N ILE A 21 2.96 33.53 -6.78
CA ILE A 21 1.90 32.57 -7.07
C ILE A 21 1.88 31.62 -5.87
N ALA A 22 1.06 31.95 -4.88
CA ALA A 22 0.62 31.01 -3.87
C ALA A 22 -0.17 29.92 -4.59
N HIS A 23 0.54 28.89 -5.05
CA HIS A 23 -0.09 27.65 -5.51
C HIS A 23 -0.91 27.16 -4.32
N PRO A 24 -2.24 27.03 -4.42
CA PRO A 24 -2.98 26.28 -3.43
C PRO A 24 -2.34 24.89 -3.45
N ARG A 25 -1.68 24.51 -2.36
CA ARG A 25 -1.31 23.12 -2.13
C ARG A 25 -2.64 22.41 -2.05
N VAL A 26 -3.08 21.86 -3.17
CA VAL A 26 -4.15 20.88 -3.18
C VAL A 26 -3.52 19.70 -2.45
N ASN A 27 -3.68 19.68 -1.13
CA ASN A 27 -3.45 18.49 -0.34
C ASN A 27 -4.55 17.53 -0.80
N SER A 28 -4.30 16.84 -1.91
CA SER A 28 -5.00 15.63 -2.26
C SER A 28 -4.76 14.70 -1.08
N MET A 29 -5.69 14.70 -0.12
CA MET A 29 -5.70 13.70 0.94
C MET A 29 -5.73 12.38 0.20
N PHE A 30 -4.61 11.65 0.21
CA PHE A 30 -4.51 10.36 -0.43
C PHE A 30 -5.56 9.47 0.22
N GLN A 31 -6.67 9.26 -0.47
CA GLN A 31 -7.69 8.35 -0.04
C GLN A 31 -7.20 6.97 -0.46
N ALA A 32 -6.59 6.28 0.50
CA ALA A 32 -6.25 4.88 0.39
C ALA A 32 -7.46 4.13 -0.20
N PRO A 33 -7.29 3.32 -1.27
CA PRO A 33 -8.35 2.48 -1.79
C PRO A 33 -9.09 1.78 -0.66
N THR A 34 -10.40 2.03 -0.55
CA THR A 34 -11.22 1.42 0.49
C THR A 34 -11.49 -0.03 0.12
N MET A 35 -10.64 -0.94 0.60
CA MET A 35 -10.89 -2.37 0.54
C MET A 35 -12.05 -2.72 1.48
N ASN A 36 -13.03 -3.51 0.98
CA ASN A 36 -14.01 -4.17 1.84
C ASN A 36 -13.32 -5.29 2.62
N VAL A 37 -12.76 -4.96 3.79
CA VAL A 37 -11.96 -5.90 4.59
C VAL A 37 -12.70 -7.19 4.88
N ASP A 38 -13.94 -7.12 5.35
CA ASP A 38 -14.66 -8.31 5.82
C ASP A 38 -15.07 -9.20 4.64
N GLY A 39 -15.47 -8.59 3.51
CA GLY A 39 -15.75 -9.31 2.27
C GLY A 39 -14.52 -9.96 1.66
N THR A 40 -13.39 -9.24 1.62
CA THR A 40 -12.11 -9.75 1.13
C THR A 40 -11.59 -10.88 2.04
N ALA A 41 -11.66 -10.71 3.37
CA ALA A 41 -11.25 -11.74 4.32
C ALA A 41 -12.08 -13.02 4.17
N SER A 42 -13.41 -12.90 4.06
CA SER A 42 -14.31 -14.03 3.84
C SER A 42 -14.00 -14.76 2.52
N SER A 43 -13.72 -14.01 1.46
CA SER A 43 -13.35 -14.57 0.15
C SER A 43 -12.01 -15.32 0.19
N ILE A 44 -11.02 -14.77 0.91
CA ILE A 44 -9.73 -15.43 1.15
C ILE A 44 -9.93 -16.73 1.93
N VAL A 45 -10.69 -16.70 3.03
CA VAL A 45 -10.95 -17.91 3.84
C VAL A 45 -11.67 -18.96 3.00
N SER A 46 -12.67 -18.58 2.20
CA SER A 46 -13.37 -19.49 1.29
C SER A 46 -12.41 -20.13 0.26
N LYS A 47 -11.49 -19.34 -0.30
CA LYS A 47 -10.50 -19.84 -1.25
C LYS A 47 -9.51 -20.80 -0.57
N LEU A 48 -9.01 -20.45 0.62
CA LEU A 48 -8.10 -21.30 1.39
C LEU A 48 -8.78 -22.57 1.89
N ASP A 49 -10.05 -22.52 2.29
CA ASP A 49 -10.83 -23.69 2.71
C ASP A 49 -10.91 -24.74 1.60
N LYS A 50 -11.21 -24.31 0.36
CA LYS A 50 -11.25 -25.20 -0.80
C LYS A 50 -9.91 -25.84 -1.12
N SER A 51 -8.80 -25.17 -0.83
CA SER A 51 -7.46 -25.66 -1.16
C SER A 51 -6.82 -26.48 -0.04
N LEU A 52 -7.10 -26.14 1.22
CA LEU A 52 -6.42 -26.71 2.40
C LEU A 52 -7.33 -27.65 3.21
N ILE A 53 -8.62 -27.72 2.86
CA ILE A 53 -9.65 -28.51 3.54
C ILE A 53 -9.67 -28.15 5.03
N LEU A 54 -10.07 -26.91 5.34
CA LEU A 54 -9.99 -26.39 6.70
C LEU A 54 -11.11 -27.01 7.56
N THR A 55 -10.77 -27.29 8.82
CA THR A 55 -11.75 -27.74 9.80
C THR A 55 -12.64 -26.59 10.28
N ASP A 56 -13.81 -26.90 10.82
CA ASP A 56 -14.75 -25.91 11.35
C ASP A 56 -14.17 -25.11 12.52
N THR A 57 -13.20 -25.67 13.25
CA THR A 57 -12.46 -24.96 14.30
C THR A 57 -11.41 -24.01 13.74
N GLN A 58 -10.84 -24.31 12.56
CA GLN A 58 -9.81 -23.48 11.92
C GLN A 58 -10.40 -22.26 11.23
N LYS A 59 -11.52 -22.40 10.52
CA LYS A 59 -12.15 -21.34 9.72
C LYS A 59 -12.38 -20.03 10.49
N PRO A 60 -13.04 -20.00 11.67
CA PRO A 60 -13.28 -18.74 12.39
C PRO A 60 -11.99 -18.11 12.91
N LYS A 61 -10.99 -18.92 13.30
CA LYS A 61 -9.68 -18.42 13.74
C LYS A 61 -8.92 -17.80 12.56
N LEU A 62 -8.93 -18.47 11.41
CA LEU A 62 -8.31 -17.97 10.19
C LEU A 62 -8.95 -16.66 9.74
N LEU A 63 -10.29 -16.58 9.78
CA LEU A 63 -11.02 -15.34 9.48
C LEU A 63 -10.54 -14.18 10.35
N GLY A 64 -10.46 -14.37 11.67
CA GLY A 64 -9.95 -13.35 12.58
C GLY A 64 -8.51 -12.91 12.27
N ILE A 65 -7.63 -13.85 11.94
CA ILE A 65 -6.23 -13.57 11.56
C ILE A 65 -6.17 -12.76 10.26
N VAL A 66 -6.89 -13.18 9.22
CA VAL A 66 -6.89 -12.53 7.90
C VAL A 66 -7.50 -11.13 8.00
N THR A 67 -8.65 -10.99 8.67
CA THR A 67 -9.28 -9.68 8.90
C THR A 67 -8.33 -8.74 9.64
N GLY A 68 -7.67 -9.21 10.71
CA GLY A 68 -6.72 -8.40 11.47
C GLY A 68 -5.50 -7.96 10.65
N TYR A 69 -5.00 -8.84 9.78
CA TYR A 69 -3.89 -8.53 8.86
C TYR A 69 -4.31 -7.49 7.81
N LEU A 70 -5.47 -7.65 7.18
CA LEU A 70 -5.96 -6.70 6.16
C LEU A 70 -6.23 -5.31 6.76
N LYS A 71 -6.78 -5.22 7.97
CA LYS A 71 -6.94 -3.93 8.68
C LYS A 71 -5.61 -3.21 8.89
N GLN A 72 -4.59 -3.94 9.35
CA GLN A 72 -3.25 -3.39 9.50
C GLN A 72 -2.67 -2.93 8.16
N LYS A 73 -2.92 -3.68 7.09
CA LYS A 73 -2.41 -3.37 5.75
C LYS A 73 -2.97 -2.06 5.20
N ILE A 74 -4.27 -1.85 5.36
CA ILE A 74 -4.92 -0.58 5.01
C ILE A 74 -4.36 0.57 5.87
N ALA A 75 -4.19 0.34 7.18
CA ALA A 75 -3.67 1.37 8.08
C ALA A 75 -2.27 1.87 7.71
N ILE A 76 -1.44 1.03 7.10
CA ILE A 76 -0.09 1.42 6.65
C ILE A 76 -0.03 1.92 5.21
N GLN A 77 -1.11 1.81 4.43
CA GLN A 77 -1.09 2.15 3.00
C GLN A 77 -0.64 3.58 2.69
N PRO A 78 -1.02 4.62 3.47
CA PRO A 78 -0.52 6.00 3.26
C PRO A 78 1.00 6.14 3.35
N LEU A 79 1.70 5.20 4.02
CA LEU A 79 3.16 5.19 4.09
C LEU A 79 3.81 4.87 2.75
N GLN A 80 3.11 4.23 1.80
CA GLN A 80 3.66 3.97 0.47
C GLN A 80 4.13 5.24 -0.22
N GLN A 81 3.41 6.34 -0.04
CA GLN A 81 3.73 7.64 -0.64
C GLN A 81 4.58 8.51 0.28
N SER A 82 4.32 8.48 1.59
CA SER A 82 4.94 9.40 2.55
C SER A 82 6.26 8.89 3.14
N ASN A 83 6.43 7.57 3.28
CA ASN A 83 7.63 6.96 3.85
C ASN A 83 7.76 5.48 3.46
N LEU A 84 8.29 5.23 2.26
CA LEU A 84 8.43 3.89 1.70
C LEU A 84 9.26 2.94 2.60
N LYS A 85 10.29 3.45 3.29
CA LYS A 85 11.08 2.63 4.23
C LYS A 85 10.21 2.12 5.38
N ALA A 86 9.43 3.00 6.00
CA ALA A 86 8.53 2.63 7.09
C ALA A 86 7.42 1.67 6.61
N TYR A 87 6.89 1.90 5.41
CA TYR A 87 5.94 0.98 4.78
C TYR A 87 6.53 -0.43 4.66
N THR A 88 7.70 -0.57 4.03
CA THR A 88 8.36 -1.86 3.81
C THR A 88 8.69 -2.56 5.14
N THR A 89 9.20 -1.84 6.14
CA THR A 89 9.47 -2.41 7.46
C THR A 89 8.20 -2.93 8.14
N LYS A 90 7.12 -2.15 8.12
CA LYS A 90 5.84 -2.58 8.71
C LYS A 90 5.23 -3.74 7.95
N MET A 91 5.26 -3.71 6.62
CA MET A 91 4.75 -4.79 5.78
C MET A 91 5.49 -6.11 6.05
N ASN A 92 6.82 -6.08 6.15
CA ASN A 92 7.62 -7.27 6.51
C ASN A 92 7.27 -7.79 7.91
N SER A 93 7.13 -6.89 8.89
CA SER A 93 6.74 -7.26 10.26
C SER A 93 5.36 -7.91 10.29
N MET A 94 4.39 -7.34 9.58
CA MET A 94 3.05 -7.89 9.45
C MET A 94 3.05 -9.25 8.75
N GLN A 95 3.84 -9.42 7.69
CA GLN A 95 3.96 -10.70 6.99
C GLN A 95 4.50 -11.78 7.92
N ASN A 96 5.55 -11.48 8.70
CA ASN A 96 6.07 -12.39 9.71
C ASN A 96 5.04 -12.71 10.79
N GLY A 97 4.29 -11.70 11.24
CA GLY A 97 3.20 -11.88 12.21
C GLY A 97 2.06 -12.75 11.68
N LEU A 98 1.72 -12.62 10.40
CA LEU A 98 0.75 -13.49 9.72
C LEU A 98 1.26 -14.94 9.73
N GLN A 99 2.49 -15.18 9.27
CA GLN A 99 3.06 -16.54 9.23
C GLN A 99 3.15 -17.18 10.62
N ALA A 100 3.55 -16.41 11.63
CA ALA A 100 3.62 -16.87 13.02
C ALA A 100 2.25 -17.29 13.58
N LYS A 101 1.15 -16.67 13.13
CA LYS A 101 -0.22 -17.03 13.51
C LYS A 101 -0.77 -18.20 12.69
N LEU A 102 -0.39 -18.33 11.42
CA LEU A 102 -0.84 -19.42 10.54
C LEU A 102 -0.18 -20.76 10.89
N LYS A 103 1.12 -20.77 11.20
CA LYS A 103 1.87 -21.99 11.47
C LYS A 103 1.29 -22.88 12.58
N PRO A 104 0.85 -22.36 13.75
CA PRO A 104 0.20 -23.19 14.77
C PRO A 104 -1.29 -23.46 14.49
N LEU A 105 -1.92 -22.73 13.57
CA LEU A 105 -3.33 -22.92 13.21
C LEU A 105 -3.50 -24.06 12.19
N LEU A 106 -2.58 -24.16 11.24
CA LEU A 106 -2.59 -25.14 10.16
C LEU A 106 -1.77 -26.37 10.54
N THR A 107 -2.15 -27.54 10.01
CA THR A 107 -1.28 -28.71 10.07
C THR A 107 -0.03 -28.50 9.22
N LEU A 108 1.01 -29.32 9.40
CA LEU A 108 2.22 -29.23 8.58
C LEU A 108 1.93 -29.33 7.08
N THR A 109 1.04 -30.25 6.69
CA THR A 109 0.61 -30.43 5.30
C THR A 109 -0.12 -29.19 4.78
N GLN A 110 -1.12 -28.71 5.51
CA GLN A 110 -1.88 -27.51 5.14
C GLN A 110 -0.98 -26.26 5.04
N TYR A 111 -0.01 -26.12 5.94
CA TYR A 111 0.92 -25.00 5.90
C TYR A 111 1.84 -25.07 4.67
N THR A 112 2.32 -26.27 4.32
CA THR A 112 3.14 -26.48 3.12
C THR A 112 2.35 -26.16 1.85
N GLU A 113 1.11 -26.64 1.75
CA GLU A 113 0.19 -26.32 0.65
C GLU A 113 -0.10 -24.82 0.58
N TYR A 114 -0.38 -24.19 1.73
CA TYR A 114 -0.56 -22.74 1.81
C TYR A 114 0.65 -21.98 1.24
N LEU A 115 1.89 -22.38 1.53
CA LEU A 115 3.07 -21.73 0.95
C LEU A 115 3.10 -21.88 -0.58
N GLY A 116 2.63 -23.02 -1.11
CA GLY A 116 2.49 -23.28 -2.54
C GLY A 116 1.40 -22.48 -3.25
N LEU A 117 0.43 -21.91 -2.52
CA LEU A 117 -0.64 -21.08 -3.09
C LEU A 117 -0.20 -19.63 -3.42
N LYS A 118 1.06 -19.27 -3.14
CA LYS A 118 1.59 -17.93 -3.43
C LYS A 118 1.53 -17.63 -4.94
N PRO A 119 0.81 -16.58 -5.38
CA PRO A 119 0.84 -16.14 -6.77
C PRO A 119 2.26 -15.72 -7.19
N LYS A 120 2.58 -15.77 -8.48
CA LYS A 120 3.92 -15.36 -8.98
C LYS A 120 4.18 -13.86 -8.82
N SER A 121 3.12 -13.06 -8.95
CA SER A 121 3.10 -11.61 -8.79
C SER A 121 1.77 -11.20 -8.16
N PHE A 122 1.67 -9.93 -7.74
CA PHE A 122 0.37 -9.38 -7.37
C PHE A 122 -0.58 -9.43 -8.57
N ASP A 123 -1.77 -9.93 -8.32
CA ASP A 123 -2.87 -10.07 -9.28
C ASP A 123 -4.16 -9.69 -8.56
N GLU A 124 -4.80 -8.61 -9.01
CA GLU A 124 -6.04 -8.08 -8.43
C GLU A 124 -7.23 -9.03 -8.57
N THR A 125 -7.20 -9.94 -9.55
CA THR A 125 -8.25 -10.95 -9.76
C THR A 125 -8.08 -12.16 -8.84
N ASN A 126 -6.86 -12.36 -8.30
CA ASN A 126 -6.58 -13.40 -7.33
C ASN A 126 -6.61 -12.84 -5.92
N VAL A 127 -7.68 -13.12 -5.18
CA VAL A 127 -7.88 -12.59 -3.82
C VAL A 127 -6.74 -12.98 -2.86
N LEU A 128 -6.03 -14.09 -3.11
CA LEU A 128 -4.88 -14.49 -2.28
C LEU A 128 -3.70 -13.54 -2.42
N SER A 129 -3.59 -12.77 -3.51
CA SER A 129 -2.56 -11.76 -3.70
C SER A 129 -2.47 -10.81 -2.51
N HIS A 130 -3.60 -10.49 -1.87
CA HIS A 130 -3.63 -9.62 -0.70
C HIS A 130 -2.92 -10.18 0.54
N LEU A 131 -2.70 -11.50 0.63
CA LEU A 131 -1.95 -12.16 1.73
C LEU A 131 -0.44 -12.26 1.48
N TYR A 132 0.01 -12.19 0.24
CA TYR A 132 1.41 -12.43 -0.12
C TYR A 132 2.18 -11.17 -0.52
N TYR A 133 1.48 -10.10 -0.90
CA TYR A 133 2.00 -8.82 -1.38
C TYR A 133 1.22 -7.69 -0.73
#